data_AF-A0A069ITJ8-F1
#
_entry.id   AF-A0A069ITJ8-F1
#
_cell.length_a   1.000
_cell.length_b   1.000
_cell.length_c   1.000
_cell.angle_alpha   90.00
_cell.angle_beta   90.00
_cell.angle_gamma   90.00
#
_symmetry.space_group_name_H-M   'P 1'
#
loop_
_entity.id
_entity.type
_entity.pdbx_description
1 polymer ?
#
loop_
_entity_poly.entity_id
_entity_poly.type
_entity_poly.pdbx_seq_one_letter_code
_entity_poly.pdbx_strand_id
1 'polypeptide(L)'
;MTDAPTQRPSRAGLYAPFIIVLIALAAWTGWWFYLTRQIDAGLEAQSAALRQQGWDVRYADKRIVGWPFRANVKLTHVTIAAPSGHAISAPELNAEANAYQPTKWVVVAPEGLVLTRAGKGKVAINGDAIRMSASGIDQRWPNLALELVNPIFTVHPDGEPFPIARAARIEFYSRPHLEGATAPSDAIDVMFRLVDGQGRRDGPVEGFAQDGQLTTQLEATVGRADLLKVGDAAGGGFPKTPGPSLLNN
;
A
#
# COMPACT_ATOMS: atom_id res chain seq x y z
N MET A 1 63.50 -40.04 -18.88
CA MET A 1 62.32 -39.44 -19.52
C MET A 1 61.12 -40.07 -18.84
N THR A 2 60.45 -39.33 -17.95
CA THR A 2 59.31 -39.84 -17.19
C THR A 2 58.12 -38.96 -17.53
N ASP A 3 57.18 -39.49 -18.32
CA ASP A 3 55.95 -38.78 -18.69
C ASP A 3 55.05 -38.64 -17.46
N ALA A 4 54.69 -37.40 -17.13
CA ALA A 4 53.68 -37.12 -16.11
C ALA A 4 52.28 -37.39 -16.68
N PRO A 5 51.41 -38.15 -16.00
CA PRO A 5 50.09 -38.45 -16.52
C PRO A 5 49.24 -37.17 -16.50
N THR A 6 48.87 -36.67 -17.67
CA THR A 6 47.95 -35.55 -17.82
C THR A 6 46.55 -36.01 -17.43
N GLN A 7 46.09 -35.68 -16.21
CA GLN A 7 44.70 -35.90 -15.82
C GLN A 7 43.77 -35.13 -16.77
N ARG A 8 42.94 -35.87 -17.52
CA ARG A 8 41.94 -35.28 -18.39
C ARG A 8 40.90 -34.56 -17.53
N PRO A 9 40.63 -33.26 -17.76
CA PRO A 9 39.64 -32.53 -16.97
C PRO A 9 38.28 -33.22 -17.14
N SER A 10 37.67 -33.58 -16.01
CA SER A 10 36.38 -34.26 -16.03
C SER A 10 35.32 -33.30 -16.55
N ARG A 11 34.49 -33.79 -17.47
CA ARG A 11 33.36 -33.04 -18.05
C ARG A 11 32.30 -32.69 -17.00
N ALA A 12 32.39 -33.31 -15.81
CA ALA A 12 31.57 -33.03 -14.65
C ALA A 12 31.77 -31.61 -14.10
N GLY A 13 32.98 -31.03 -14.24
CA GLY A 13 33.24 -29.64 -13.87
C GLY A 13 32.48 -28.63 -14.73
N LEU A 14 32.07 -29.00 -15.94
CA LEU A 14 31.27 -28.14 -16.83
C LEU A 14 29.79 -28.07 -16.39
N TYR A 15 29.23 -29.16 -15.87
CA TYR A 15 27.84 -29.22 -15.43
C TYR A 15 27.64 -28.73 -13.98
N ALA A 16 28.69 -28.78 -13.16
CA ALA A 16 28.66 -28.29 -11.78
C ALA A 16 28.04 -26.88 -11.62
N PRO A 17 28.43 -25.83 -12.39
CA PRO A 17 27.80 -24.52 -12.27
C PRO A 17 26.31 -24.53 -12.63
N PHE A 18 25.89 -25.30 -13.65
CA PHE A 18 24.48 -25.41 -14.03
C PHE A 18 23.66 -26.11 -12.94
N ILE A 19 24.19 -27.16 -12.32
CA ILE A 19 23.52 -27.85 -11.21
C ILE A 19 23.35 -26.90 -10.02
N ILE A 20 24.38 -26.13 -9.68
CA ILE A 20 24.31 -25.12 -8.61
C ILE A 20 23.23 -24.08 -8.92
N VAL A 21 23.19 -23.56 -10.16
CA VAL A 21 22.15 -22.62 -10.59
C VAL A 21 20.76 -23.23 -10.52
N LEU A 22 20.58 -24.50 -10.93
CA LEU A 22 19.31 -25.19 -10.84
C LEU A 22 18.85 -25.36 -9.39
N ILE A 23 19.74 -25.73 -8.47
CA ILE A 23 19.44 -25.83 -7.05
C ILE A 23 19.05 -24.44 -6.50
N ALA A 24 19.79 -23.39 -6.86
CA ALA A 24 19.48 -22.02 -6.44
C ALA A 24 18.11 -21.56 -6.95
N LEU A 25 17.77 -21.84 -8.21
CA LEU A 25 16.46 -21.55 -8.80
C LEU A 25 15.34 -22.35 -8.13
N ALA A 26 15.57 -23.61 -7.81
CA ALA A 26 14.61 -24.45 -7.10
C ALA A 26 14.35 -23.93 -5.68
N ALA A 27 15.42 -23.59 -4.94
CA ALA A 27 15.33 -22.99 -3.62
C ALA A 27 14.60 -21.63 -3.66
N TRP A 28 14.94 -20.78 -4.63
CA TRP A 28 14.28 -19.48 -4.82
C TRP A 28 12.81 -19.62 -5.17
N THR A 29 12.46 -20.60 -6.01
CA THR A 29 11.07 -20.89 -6.37
C THR A 29 10.29 -21.37 -5.16
N GLY A 30 10.88 -22.26 -4.34
CA GLY A 30 10.31 -22.67 -3.06
C GLY A 30 10.07 -21.49 -2.11
N TRP A 31 11.05 -20.59 -1.97
CA TRP A 31 10.91 -19.36 -1.19
C TRP A 31 9.79 -18.46 -1.70
N TRP A 32 9.69 -18.24 -3.01
CA TRP A 32 8.66 -17.40 -3.61
C TRP A 32 7.25 -17.98 -3.38
N PHE A 33 7.09 -19.30 -3.50
CA PHE A 33 5.82 -19.96 -3.15
C PHE A 33 5.48 -19.84 -1.65
N TYR A 34 6.47 -19.90 -0.77
CA TYR A 34 6.25 -19.65 0.65
C TYR A 34 5.77 -18.20 0.90
N LEU A 35 6.45 -17.21 0.30
CA LEU A 35 6.09 -15.80 0.41
C LEU A 35 4.67 -15.52 -0.08
N THR A 36 4.31 -16.02 -1.26
CA THR A 36 2.97 -15.80 -1.82
C THR A 36 1.86 -16.44 -0.99
N ARG A 37 2.09 -17.63 -0.42
CA ARG A 37 1.16 -18.26 0.53
C ARG A 37 1.02 -17.46 1.83
N GLN A 38 2.12 -16.90 2.33
CA GLN A 38 2.09 -16.05 3.52
C GLN A 38 1.27 -14.77 3.27
N ILE A 39 1.44 -14.14 2.11
CA ILE A 39 0.64 -12.98 1.69
C ILE A 39 -0.84 -13.34 1.59
N ASP A 40 -1.15 -14.47 0.96
CA ASP A 40 -2.52 -14.94 0.78
C ASP A 40 -3.23 -15.19 2.11
N ALA A 41 -2.56 -15.92 3.02
CA ALA A 41 -3.07 -16.19 4.35
C ALA A 41 -3.23 -14.90 5.18
N GLY A 42 -2.28 -13.97 5.06
CA GLY A 42 -2.33 -12.67 5.74
C GLY A 42 -3.48 -11.79 5.25
N LEU A 43 -3.76 -11.78 3.94
CA LEU A 43 -4.90 -11.06 3.37
C LEU A 43 -6.23 -11.65 3.86
N GLU A 44 -6.36 -12.99 3.83
CA GLU A 44 -7.58 -13.65 4.27
C GLU A 44 -7.82 -13.41 5.76
N ALA A 45 -6.81 -13.57 6.60
CA ALA A 45 -6.89 -13.30 8.04
C ALA A 45 -7.30 -11.84 8.34
N GLN A 46 -6.74 -10.86 7.62
CA GLN A 46 -7.11 -9.46 7.78
C GLN A 46 -8.54 -9.19 7.32
N SER A 47 -8.95 -9.75 6.17
CA SER A 47 -10.32 -9.61 5.68
C SER A 47 -11.33 -10.22 6.65
N ALA A 48 -11.02 -11.37 7.24
CA ALA A 48 -11.84 -12.00 8.27
C ALA A 48 -11.90 -11.17 9.55
N ALA A 49 -10.77 -10.62 10.01
CA ALA A 49 -10.73 -9.74 11.18
C ALA A 49 -11.57 -8.46 10.96
N LEU A 50 -11.49 -7.84 9.78
CA LEU A 50 -12.31 -6.70 9.40
C LEU A 50 -13.81 -7.07 9.39
N ARG A 51 -14.17 -8.23 8.82
CA ARG A 51 -15.56 -8.72 8.81
C ARG A 51 -16.09 -8.98 10.22
N GLN A 52 -15.26 -9.49 11.13
CA GLN A 52 -15.61 -9.65 12.55
C GLN A 52 -15.87 -8.30 13.25
N GLN A 53 -15.21 -7.24 12.79
CA GLN A 53 -15.43 -5.86 13.25
C GLN A 53 -16.62 -5.18 12.54
N GLY A 54 -17.38 -5.91 11.71
CA GLY A 54 -18.56 -5.42 11.01
C GLY A 54 -18.28 -4.78 9.65
N TRP A 55 -17.04 -4.81 9.15
CA TRP A 55 -16.71 -4.32 7.81
C TRP A 55 -17.17 -5.31 6.73
N ASP A 56 -17.66 -4.80 5.61
CA ASP A 56 -17.96 -5.60 4.43
C ASP A 56 -16.79 -5.51 3.44
N VAL A 57 -15.97 -6.56 3.41
CA VAL A 57 -14.80 -6.69 2.51
C VAL A 57 -15.12 -7.72 1.43
N ARG A 58 -15.18 -7.27 0.17
CA ARG A 58 -15.49 -8.09 -1.01
C ARG A 58 -14.49 -7.83 -2.14
N TYR A 59 -14.19 -8.87 -2.89
CA TYR A 59 -13.42 -8.83 -4.14
C TYR A 59 -13.90 -9.98 -5.03
N ALA A 60 -13.93 -9.79 -6.34
CA ALA A 60 -14.40 -10.80 -7.29
C ALA A 60 -13.34 -11.87 -7.55
N ASP A 61 -12.13 -11.43 -7.88
CA ASP A 61 -10.98 -12.30 -8.14
C ASP A 61 -9.75 -11.80 -7.38
N LYS A 62 -8.88 -12.74 -7.03
CA LYS A 62 -7.57 -12.52 -6.42
C LYS A 62 -6.53 -13.34 -7.16
N ARG A 63 -5.45 -12.70 -7.65
CA ARG A 63 -4.32 -13.37 -8.31
C ARG A 63 -3.00 -12.86 -7.76
N ILE A 64 -2.07 -13.76 -7.48
CA ILE A 64 -0.72 -13.41 -7.04
C ILE A 64 0.27 -13.87 -8.10
N VAL A 65 1.02 -12.92 -8.67
CA VAL A 65 2.00 -13.14 -9.75
C VAL A 65 3.32 -12.42 -9.43
N GLY A 66 4.33 -12.52 -10.30
CA GLY A 66 5.55 -11.70 -10.18
C GLY A 66 6.86 -12.47 -9.91
N TRP A 67 6.83 -13.80 -9.95
CA TRP A 67 8.06 -14.59 -9.96
C TRP A 67 9.04 -14.10 -11.04
N PRO A 68 10.34 -13.99 -10.75
CA PRO A 68 11.00 -14.37 -9.49
C PRO A 68 11.18 -13.20 -8.50
N PHE A 69 11.05 -11.94 -8.92
CA PHE A 69 11.58 -10.81 -8.14
C PHE A 69 10.56 -10.06 -7.29
N ARG A 70 9.26 -10.27 -7.52
CA ARG A 70 8.19 -9.53 -6.83
C ARG A 70 7.00 -10.43 -6.53
N ALA A 71 6.19 -10.01 -5.57
CA ALA A 71 4.85 -10.52 -5.33
C ALA A 71 3.88 -9.39 -5.68
N ASN A 72 3.16 -9.52 -6.79
CA ASN A 72 2.10 -8.62 -7.22
C ASN A 72 0.75 -9.31 -6.98
N VAL A 73 -0.01 -8.77 -6.05
CA VAL A 73 -1.37 -9.15 -5.71
C VAL A 73 -2.33 -8.28 -6.51
N LYS A 74 -3.02 -8.89 -7.46
CA LYS A 74 -4.09 -8.26 -8.24
C LYS A 74 -5.44 -8.63 -7.66
N LEU A 75 -6.24 -7.63 -7.33
CA LEU A 75 -7.61 -7.77 -6.87
C LEU A 75 -8.54 -7.02 -7.82
N THR A 76 -9.65 -7.65 -8.21
CA THR A 76 -10.65 -7.01 -9.09
C THR A 76 -11.98 -6.82 -8.37
N HIS A 77 -12.69 -5.75 -8.69
CA HIS A 77 -13.98 -5.36 -8.11
C HIS A 77 -13.94 -5.36 -6.58
N VAL A 78 -12.91 -4.73 -6.02
CA VAL A 78 -12.73 -4.63 -4.58
C VAL A 78 -13.74 -3.65 -4.01
N THR A 79 -14.36 -4.01 -2.90
CA THR A 79 -15.21 -3.12 -2.10
C THR A 79 -14.90 -3.36 -0.64
N ILE A 80 -14.58 -2.28 0.06
CA ILE A 80 -14.33 -2.26 1.50
C ILE A 80 -15.29 -1.24 2.08
N ALA A 81 -16.37 -1.69 2.72
CA ALA A 81 -17.34 -0.84 3.38
C ALA A 81 -17.21 -0.94 4.89
N ALA A 82 -17.09 0.21 5.53
CA ALA A 82 -17.03 0.36 6.97
C ALA A 82 -18.45 0.39 7.57
N PRO A 83 -18.63 -0.05 8.82
CA PRO A 83 -19.91 0.06 9.54
C PRO A 83 -20.45 1.49 9.63
N SER A 84 -19.56 2.49 9.61
CA SER A 84 -19.91 3.91 9.63
C SER A 84 -20.64 4.41 8.38
N GLY A 85 -20.76 3.58 7.32
CA GLY A 85 -21.35 3.94 6.03
C GLY A 85 -20.35 4.52 5.03
N HIS A 86 -19.07 4.61 5.40
CA HIS A 86 -17.99 4.88 4.44
C HIS A 86 -17.66 3.62 3.65
N ALA A 87 -17.32 3.75 2.37
CA ALA A 87 -16.81 2.63 1.61
C ALA A 87 -15.82 3.08 0.55
N ILE A 88 -14.88 2.21 0.21
CA ILE A 88 -13.98 2.39 -0.93
C ILE A 88 -14.20 1.21 -1.86
N SER A 89 -14.44 1.50 -3.13
CA SER A 89 -14.55 0.50 -4.20
C SER A 89 -13.56 0.79 -5.31
N ALA A 90 -12.92 -0.22 -5.88
CA ALA A 90 -12.00 -0.08 -7.00
C ALA A 90 -12.23 -1.21 -8.01
N PRO A 91 -12.33 -0.91 -9.33
CA PRO A 91 -12.42 -1.95 -10.36
C PRO A 91 -11.19 -2.87 -10.40
N GLU A 92 -10.00 -2.29 -10.26
CA GLU A 92 -8.74 -3.01 -10.16
C GLU A 92 -7.87 -2.37 -9.06
N LEU A 93 -7.27 -3.21 -8.23
CA LEU A 93 -6.30 -2.83 -7.21
C LEU A 93 -5.10 -3.76 -7.30
N ASN A 94 -3.91 -3.19 -7.50
CA ASN A 94 -2.65 -3.92 -7.62
C ASN A 94 -1.75 -3.56 -6.45
N ALA A 95 -1.39 -4.54 -5.63
CA ALA A 95 -0.46 -4.38 -4.51
C ALA A 95 0.82 -5.17 -4.78
N GLU A 96 1.95 -4.47 -4.83
CA GLU A 96 3.26 -5.05 -5.14
C GLU A 96 4.21 -4.95 -3.94
N ALA A 97 4.95 -6.03 -3.69
CA ALA A 97 6.09 -6.05 -2.80
C ALA A 97 7.27 -6.78 -3.45
N ASN A 98 8.49 -6.35 -3.14
CA ASN A 98 9.70 -7.03 -3.62
C ASN A 98 9.89 -8.35 -2.87
N ALA A 99 10.24 -9.42 -3.58
CA ALA A 99 10.40 -10.74 -2.96
C ALA A 99 11.56 -10.81 -1.94
N TYR A 100 12.54 -9.92 -2.08
CA TYR A 100 13.68 -9.75 -1.16
C TYR A 100 13.44 -8.67 -0.10
N GLN A 101 12.34 -7.91 -0.17
CA GLN A 101 11.98 -6.88 0.81
C GLN A 101 10.46 -6.82 0.98
N PRO A 102 9.85 -7.85 1.62
CA PRO A 102 8.40 -7.97 1.73
C PRO A 102 7.76 -6.95 2.68
N THR A 103 8.56 -6.09 3.32
CA THR A 103 8.10 -5.03 4.21
C THR A 103 7.84 -3.69 3.51
N LYS A 104 8.09 -3.61 2.20
CA LYS A 104 7.80 -2.45 1.36
C LYS A 104 6.74 -2.81 0.32
N TRP A 105 5.60 -2.16 0.44
CA TRP A 105 4.43 -2.35 -0.41
C TRP A 105 4.11 -1.09 -1.20
N VAL A 106 3.66 -1.29 -2.43
CA VAL A 106 3.09 -0.23 -3.28
C VAL A 106 1.76 -0.73 -3.81
N VAL A 107 0.69 -0.03 -3.47
CA VAL A 107 -0.67 -0.29 -3.91
C VAL A 107 -1.04 0.75 -4.97
N VAL A 108 -1.62 0.32 -6.08
CA VAL A 108 -2.02 1.17 -7.20
C VAL A 108 -3.45 0.84 -7.59
N ALA A 109 -4.27 1.87 -7.82
CA ALA A 109 -5.62 1.76 -8.37
C ALA A 109 -5.61 2.32 -9.81
N PRO A 110 -5.28 1.50 -10.82
CA PRO A 110 -5.05 1.98 -12.19
C PRO A 110 -6.33 2.50 -12.87
N GLU A 111 -7.50 1.96 -12.51
CA GLU A 111 -8.79 2.36 -13.08
C GLU A 111 -9.57 3.33 -12.19
N GLY A 112 -8.89 3.97 -11.23
CA GLY A 112 -9.54 4.84 -10.26
C GLY A 112 -10.20 4.10 -9.10
N LEU A 113 -10.87 4.86 -8.25
CA LEU A 113 -11.60 4.34 -7.10
C LEU A 113 -12.84 5.19 -6.80
N VAL A 114 -13.82 4.62 -6.13
CA VAL A 114 -15.04 5.29 -5.71
C VAL A 114 -15.06 5.35 -4.18
N LEU A 115 -15.09 6.56 -3.65
CA LEU A 115 -15.27 6.83 -2.23
C LEU A 115 -16.76 7.06 -1.95
N THR A 116 -17.37 6.15 -1.21
CA THR A 116 -18.68 6.34 -0.59
C THR A 116 -18.48 7.06 0.74
N ARG A 117 -19.12 8.22 0.89
CA ARG A 117 -19.09 9.02 2.11
C ARG A 117 -20.40 8.81 2.86
N ALA A 118 -20.33 8.52 4.15
CA ALA A 118 -21.52 8.25 4.96
C ALA A 118 -22.53 9.39 4.87
N GLY A 119 -23.72 9.13 4.31
CA GLY A 119 -24.79 10.12 4.14
C GLY A 119 -24.54 11.20 3.08
N LYS A 120 -23.32 11.34 2.53
CA LYS A 120 -22.94 12.41 1.59
C LYS A 120 -22.82 11.94 0.14
N GLY A 121 -23.22 10.69 -0.14
CA GLY A 121 -23.15 10.07 -1.45
C GLY A 121 -21.74 9.68 -1.88
N LYS A 122 -21.61 9.33 -3.16
CA LYS A 122 -20.41 8.71 -3.74
C LYS A 122 -19.60 9.71 -4.56
N VAL A 123 -18.29 9.58 -4.54
CA VAL A 123 -17.34 10.35 -5.33
C VAL A 123 -16.41 9.40 -6.06
N ALA A 124 -16.47 9.38 -7.38
CA ALA A 124 -15.48 8.71 -8.21
C ALA A 124 -14.21 9.56 -8.27
N ILE A 125 -13.07 8.92 -8.07
CA ILE A 125 -11.73 9.49 -8.03
C ILE A 125 -10.94 8.82 -9.14
N ASN A 126 -10.72 9.56 -10.22
CA ASN A 126 -9.92 9.12 -11.36
C ASN A 126 -8.65 9.97 -11.43
N GLY A 127 -7.62 9.52 -12.14
CA GLY A 127 -6.40 10.28 -12.37
C GLY A 127 -5.36 9.45 -13.10
N ASP A 128 -4.26 10.07 -13.49
CA ASP A 128 -3.17 9.40 -14.22
C ASP A 128 -2.44 8.39 -13.33
N ALA A 129 -2.41 8.65 -12.02
CA ALA A 129 -1.86 7.73 -11.04
C ALA A 129 -2.55 7.89 -9.69
N ILE A 130 -2.98 6.77 -9.10
CA ILE A 130 -3.40 6.69 -7.70
C ILE A 130 -2.55 5.61 -7.06
N ARG A 131 -1.60 6.01 -6.22
CA ARG A 131 -0.59 5.12 -5.64
C ARG A 131 -0.45 5.36 -4.15
N MET A 132 -0.36 4.29 -3.38
CA MET A 132 -0.06 4.32 -1.96
C MET A 132 1.13 3.41 -1.69
N SER A 133 2.20 3.91 -1.09
CA SER A 133 3.31 3.10 -0.63
C SER A 133 3.34 3.01 0.88
N ALA A 134 3.65 1.83 1.41
CA ALA A 134 3.89 1.58 2.81
C ALA A 134 5.25 0.90 2.98
N SER A 135 6.07 1.33 3.95
CA SER A 135 7.35 0.69 4.24
C SER A 135 7.60 0.59 5.74
N GLY A 136 8.29 -0.46 6.16
CA GLY A 136 8.47 -0.74 7.58
C GLY A 136 7.17 -1.18 8.24
N ILE A 137 6.37 -2.00 7.55
CA ILE A 137 5.07 -2.50 8.03
C ILE A 137 5.17 -3.42 9.25
N ASP A 138 6.38 -3.85 9.57
CA ASP A 138 6.79 -4.58 10.77
C ASP A 138 7.05 -3.65 11.97
N GLN A 139 7.17 -2.34 11.74
CA GLN A 139 7.36 -1.33 12.77
C GLN A 139 6.03 -0.89 13.37
N ARG A 140 6.10 -0.29 14.57
CA ARG A 140 4.93 0.26 15.26
C ARG A 140 4.19 1.29 14.41
N TRP A 141 4.96 2.13 13.72
CA TRP A 141 4.49 3.19 12.83
C TRP A 141 5.18 3.01 11.47
N PRO A 142 4.48 2.51 10.44
CA PRO A 142 5.06 2.42 9.11
C PRO A 142 5.16 3.80 8.46
N ASN A 143 6.09 3.94 7.51
CA ASN A 143 6.08 5.10 6.62
C ASN A 143 4.99 4.87 5.56
N LEU A 144 4.08 5.83 5.42
CA LEU A 144 3.01 5.81 4.42
C LEU A 144 3.20 7.01 3.48
N ALA A 145 2.99 6.79 2.19
CA ALA A 145 2.89 7.85 1.21
C ALA A 145 1.72 7.54 0.29
N LEU A 146 0.82 8.48 0.10
CA LEU A 146 -0.27 8.44 -0.86
C LEU A 146 -0.04 9.56 -1.86
N GLU A 147 -0.17 9.24 -3.14
CA GLU A 147 0.01 10.16 -4.25
C GLU A 147 -1.11 9.96 -5.25
N LEU A 148 -1.76 11.08 -5.60
CA LEU A 148 -2.70 11.17 -6.70
C LEU A 148 -2.15 12.19 -7.71
N VAL A 149 -1.99 11.76 -8.96
CA VAL A 149 -1.53 12.60 -10.08
C VAL A 149 -2.71 12.92 -11.00
N ASN A 150 -2.89 14.21 -11.27
CA ASN A 150 -4.03 14.74 -12.02
C ASN A 150 -5.39 14.19 -11.56
N PRO A 151 -5.70 14.14 -10.23
CA PRO A 151 -6.97 13.58 -9.78
C PRO A 151 -8.16 14.42 -10.22
N ILE A 152 -9.24 13.73 -10.61
CA ILE A 152 -10.55 14.30 -10.94
C ILE A 152 -11.60 13.66 -10.03
N PHE A 153 -12.36 14.49 -9.33
CA PHE A 153 -13.38 14.10 -8.38
C PHE A 153 -14.78 14.31 -8.96
N THR A 154 -15.41 13.20 -9.34
CA THR A 154 -16.75 13.19 -9.92
C THR A 154 -17.76 12.71 -8.89
N VAL A 155 -18.53 13.64 -8.34
CA VAL A 155 -19.64 13.34 -7.42
C VAL A 155 -20.76 12.66 -8.22
N HIS A 156 -21.33 11.58 -7.68
CA HIS A 156 -22.53 10.96 -8.23
C HIS A 156 -23.72 11.93 -8.17
N PRO A 157 -24.72 11.81 -9.06
CA PRO A 157 -25.87 12.74 -9.14
C PRO A 157 -26.58 13.00 -7.80
N ASP A 158 -26.65 11.99 -6.93
CA ASP A 158 -27.34 12.05 -5.64
C ASP A 158 -26.42 12.42 -4.45
N GLY A 159 -25.17 12.84 -4.73
CA GLY A 159 -24.17 13.13 -3.71
C GLY A 159 -24.03 14.62 -3.38
N GLU A 160 -23.66 14.92 -2.13
CA GLU A 160 -23.28 16.27 -1.75
C GLU A 160 -22.04 16.73 -2.55
N PRO A 161 -21.89 18.03 -2.84
CA PRO A 161 -20.70 18.54 -3.51
C PRO A 161 -19.40 18.10 -2.81
N PHE A 162 -18.39 17.73 -3.59
CA PHE A 162 -17.03 17.54 -3.10
C PHE A 162 -16.25 18.85 -3.30
N PRO A 163 -15.52 19.38 -2.30
CA PRO A 163 -14.97 20.73 -2.35
C PRO A 163 -14.01 21.00 -3.51
N ILE A 164 -13.29 19.97 -3.95
CA ILE A 164 -12.27 20.04 -5.00
C ILE A 164 -12.77 19.26 -6.21
N ALA A 165 -12.81 19.87 -7.39
CA ALA A 165 -13.17 19.18 -8.63
C ALA A 165 -12.01 18.39 -9.22
N ARG A 166 -10.80 18.97 -9.16
CA ARG A 166 -9.56 18.40 -9.71
C ARG A 166 -8.33 19.02 -9.04
N ALA A 167 -7.17 18.42 -9.20
CA ALA A 167 -5.88 18.99 -8.81
C ALA A 167 -4.79 18.51 -9.77
N ALA A 168 -3.63 19.18 -9.80
CA ALA A 168 -2.46 18.64 -10.50
C ALA A 168 -1.82 17.48 -9.71
N ARG A 169 -1.76 17.63 -8.38
CA ARG A 169 -1.22 16.59 -7.49
C ARG A 169 -1.79 16.69 -6.08
N ILE A 170 -2.05 15.54 -5.48
CA ILE A 170 -2.37 15.43 -4.05
C ILE A 170 -1.40 14.43 -3.44
N GLU A 171 -0.73 14.83 -2.38
CA GLU A 171 0.19 13.99 -1.63
C GLU A 171 -0.18 13.99 -0.17
N PHE A 172 -0.07 12.81 0.43
CA PHE A 172 -0.10 12.64 1.86
C PHE A 172 1.07 11.76 2.25
N TYR A 173 1.83 12.16 3.24
CA TYR A 173 2.98 11.42 3.73
C TYR A 173 2.92 11.37 5.25
N SER A 174 3.20 10.20 5.82
CA SER A 174 3.36 10.04 7.26
C SER A 174 4.57 9.17 7.56
N ARG A 175 5.34 9.55 8.58
CA ARG A 175 6.51 8.80 9.05
C ARG A 175 6.65 8.86 10.56
N PRO A 176 7.37 7.92 11.18
CA PRO A 176 7.82 8.08 12.56
C PRO A 176 8.65 9.35 12.70
N HIS A 177 8.41 10.08 13.79
CA HIS A 177 9.17 11.26 14.13
C HIS A 177 10.53 10.87 14.70
N LEU A 178 11.61 11.36 14.07
CA LEU A 178 13.00 11.02 14.40
C LEU A 178 13.73 12.24 14.96
N GLU A 179 13.44 12.64 16.20
CA GLU A 179 14.24 13.65 16.90
C GLU A 179 15.07 13.02 18.00
N GLY A 180 16.39 12.85 17.77
CA GLY A 180 17.43 12.69 18.80
C GLY A 180 17.23 11.64 19.90
N ALA A 181 16.20 10.81 19.82
CA ALA A 181 15.68 10.07 20.96
C ALA A 181 16.33 8.69 21.09
N THR A 182 16.78 8.39 22.30
CA THR A 182 17.26 7.08 22.74
C THR A 182 16.14 6.15 23.22
N ALA A 183 14.87 6.56 23.08
CA ALA A 183 13.67 5.78 23.40
C ALA A 183 12.69 5.79 22.21
N PRO A 184 11.85 4.75 22.03
CA PRO A 184 10.83 4.73 20.99
C PRO A 184 9.90 5.94 21.13
N SER A 185 9.80 6.79 20.11
CA SER A 185 8.86 7.91 20.10
C SER A 185 7.49 7.43 19.60
N ASP A 186 6.43 7.82 20.30
CA ASP A 186 5.04 7.66 19.84
C ASP A 186 4.59 8.83 18.95
N ALA A 187 5.56 9.55 18.40
CA ALA A 187 5.33 10.72 17.58
C ALA A 187 5.39 10.38 16.09
N ILE A 188 4.50 10.97 15.29
CA ILE A 188 4.48 10.85 13.84
C ILE A 188 4.54 12.23 13.19
N ASP A 189 5.31 12.35 12.11
CA ASP A 189 5.29 13.51 11.23
C ASP A 189 4.33 13.24 10.08
N VAL A 190 3.50 14.22 9.76
CA VAL A 190 2.50 14.18 8.69
C VAL A 190 2.69 15.38 7.79
N MET A 191 2.73 15.14 6.49
CA MET A 191 2.72 16.17 5.46
C MET A 191 1.54 15.91 4.52
N PHE A 192 0.75 16.95 4.25
CA PHE A 192 -0.25 16.96 3.19
C PHE A 192 0.11 18.07 2.21
N ARG A 193 0.04 17.77 0.91
CA ARG A 193 0.26 18.74 -0.15
C ARG A 193 -0.82 18.63 -1.20
N LEU A 194 -1.46 19.75 -1.51
CA LEU A 194 -2.39 19.95 -2.61
C LEU A 194 -1.74 20.92 -3.58
N VAL A 195 -1.61 20.54 -4.85
CA VAL A 195 -1.03 21.36 -5.91
C VAL A 195 -2.09 21.63 -6.97
N ASP A 196 -2.31 22.91 -7.27
CA ASP A 196 -3.24 23.43 -8.26
C ASP A 196 -4.65 22.85 -8.13
N GLY A 197 -5.13 22.74 -6.88
CA GLY A 197 -6.47 22.28 -6.55
C GLY A 197 -7.52 23.26 -7.04
N GLN A 198 -8.45 22.80 -7.86
CA GLN A 198 -9.51 23.63 -8.43
C GLN A 198 -10.84 23.29 -7.78
N GLY A 199 -11.53 24.31 -7.28
CA GLY A 199 -12.90 24.21 -6.79
C GLY A 199 -13.91 23.92 -7.90
N ARG A 200 -15.15 23.59 -7.51
CA ARG A 200 -16.29 23.62 -8.45
C ARG A 200 -16.79 25.05 -8.60
N ARG A 201 -17.40 25.35 -9.76
CA ARG A 201 -18.19 26.56 -9.97
C ARG A 201 -19.28 26.64 -8.89
N ASP A 202 -19.43 27.80 -8.28
CA ASP A 202 -20.31 28.11 -7.15
C ASP A 202 -19.99 27.33 -5.85
N GLY A 203 -18.77 26.78 -5.74
CA GLY A 203 -18.29 26.05 -4.56
C GLY A 203 -17.48 26.92 -3.59
N PRO A 204 -17.34 26.52 -2.31
CA PRO A 204 -16.66 27.33 -1.28
C PRO A 204 -15.19 27.62 -1.58
N VAL A 205 -14.57 26.88 -2.50
CA VAL A 205 -13.16 27.04 -2.91
C VAL A 205 -12.98 28.10 -4.00
N GLU A 206 -14.02 28.42 -4.80
CA GLU A 206 -13.93 29.43 -5.87
C GLU A 206 -13.66 30.84 -5.30
N GLY A 207 -14.16 31.13 -4.09
CA GLY A 207 -13.94 32.42 -3.43
C GLY A 207 -12.53 32.64 -2.84
N PHE A 208 -11.71 31.59 -2.70
CA PHE A 208 -10.37 31.69 -2.08
C PHE A 208 -9.22 31.71 -3.08
N ALA A 209 -9.48 31.43 -4.36
CA ALA A 209 -8.46 31.27 -5.36
C ALA A 209 -8.40 32.48 -6.31
N GLN A 210 -7.24 33.13 -6.44
CA GLN A 210 -7.07 34.29 -7.32
C GLN A 210 -7.25 33.94 -8.82
N ASP A 211 -7.02 32.68 -9.20
CA ASP A 211 -7.21 32.13 -10.56
C ASP A 211 -8.05 30.84 -10.59
N GLY A 212 -8.86 30.58 -9.54
CA GLY A 212 -9.61 29.32 -9.39
C GLY A 212 -8.75 28.10 -9.01
N GLN A 213 -7.45 28.28 -8.75
CA GLN A 213 -6.50 27.27 -8.28
C GLN A 213 -6.01 27.56 -6.85
N LEU A 214 -5.86 26.50 -6.05
CA LEU A 214 -5.40 26.52 -4.66
C LEU A 214 -4.26 25.51 -4.48
N THR A 215 -3.09 26.02 -4.07
CA THR A 215 -1.96 25.20 -3.64
C THR A 215 -1.78 25.37 -2.15
N THR A 216 -1.73 24.26 -1.41
CA THR A 216 -1.62 24.24 0.05
C THR A 216 -0.65 23.15 0.48
N GLN A 217 0.20 23.44 1.45
CA GLN A 217 1.04 22.46 2.13
C GLN A 217 0.81 22.59 3.64
N LEU A 218 0.52 21.47 4.29
CA LEU A 218 0.35 21.38 5.74
C LEU A 218 1.34 20.36 6.27
N GLU A 219 2.08 20.75 7.30
CA GLU A 219 3.00 19.90 8.02
C GLU A 219 2.63 19.93 9.50
N ALA A 220 2.60 18.75 10.12
CA ALA A 220 2.26 18.62 11.53
C ALA A 220 3.02 17.43 12.15
N THR A 221 3.46 17.61 13.39
CA THR A 221 3.96 16.51 14.23
C THR A 221 2.91 16.18 15.28
N VAL A 222 2.50 14.91 15.32
CA VAL A 222 1.56 14.41 16.32
C VAL A 222 2.33 13.65 17.39
N GLY A 223 2.49 14.25 18.58
CA GLY A 223 3.34 13.69 19.64
C GLY A 223 2.78 12.50 20.42
N ARG A 224 1.46 12.27 20.38
CA ARG A 224 0.75 11.18 21.07
C ARG A 224 -0.10 10.39 20.07
N ALA A 225 0.56 9.81 19.08
CA ALA A 225 -0.11 9.07 18.00
C ALA A 225 -0.80 7.80 18.51
N ASP A 226 -0.35 7.26 19.66
CA ASP A 226 -0.96 6.14 20.37
C ASP A 226 -2.42 6.40 20.78
N LEU A 227 -2.78 7.66 21.02
CA LEU A 227 -4.13 8.08 21.37
C LEU A 227 -5.01 8.41 20.16
N LEU A 228 -4.45 8.44 18.95
CA LEU A 228 -5.25 8.63 17.74
C LEU A 228 -6.14 7.41 17.55
N LYS A 229 -7.42 7.58 17.86
CA LYS A 229 -8.46 6.72 17.31
C LYS A 229 -8.54 7.05 15.83
N VAL A 230 -7.93 6.21 14.99
CA VAL A 230 -8.22 6.22 13.56
C VAL A 230 -9.71 5.87 13.46
N GLY A 231 -10.55 6.89 13.23
CA GLY A 231 -11.96 6.67 12.90
C GLY A 231 -12.04 5.82 11.64
N ASP A 232 -13.20 5.21 11.39
CA ASP A 232 -13.49 4.23 10.32
C ASP A 232 -13.21 4.67 8.85
N ALA A 233 -12.42 5.72 8.63
CA ALA A 233 -11.83 6.07 7.35
C ALA A 233 -10.60 5.18 7.07
N ALA A 234 -10.83 4.07 6.35
CA ALA A 234 -9.82 3.32 5.60
C ALA A 234 -8.48 3.05 6.34
N GLY A 235 -8.57 2.60 7.59
CA GLY A 235 -7.44 2.06 8.34
C GLY A 235 -7.22 0.60 7.98
N GLY A 236 -6.48 0.33 6.90
CA GLY A 236 -5.79 -0.95 6.75
C GLY A 236 -4.70 -1.03 7.81
N GLY A 237 -5.10 -1.32 9.06
CA GLY A 237 -4.19 -1.51 10.17
C GLY A 237 -3.30 -2.71 9.87
N PHE A 238 -2.02 -2.46 9.60
CA PHE A 238 -1.03 -3.52 9.55
C PHE A 238 -1.06 -4.28 10.89
N PRO A 239 -1.28 -5.61 10.88
CA PRO A 239 -1.28 -6.36 12.12
C PRO A 239 0.12 -6.32 12.72
N LYS A 240 0.18 -6.04 14.02
CA LYS A 240 1.30 -6.39 14.88
C LYS A 240 1.55 -7.88 14.66
N THR A 241 2.61 -8.24 13.95
CA THR A 241 3.02 -9.64 13.86
C THR A 241 3.29 -10.09 15.30
N PRO A 242 2.72 -11.21 15.78
CA PRO A 242 3.19 -11.77 17.04
C PRO A 242 4.67 -12.09 16.83
N GLY A 243 5.54 -11.37 17.55
CA GLY A 243 6.96 -11.71 17.59
C GLY A 243 7.10 -13.17 18.03
N PRO A 244 8.15 -13.88 17.59
CA PRO A 244 8.39 -15.23 18.06
C PRO A 244 8.47 -15.17 19.59
N SER A 245 7.52 -15.84 20.26
CA SER A 245 7.65 -16.18 21.67
C SER A 245 8.88 -17.06 21.79
N LEU A 246 10.03 -16.42 22.00
CA LEU A 246 11.19 -17.10 22.55
C LEU A 246 10.76 -17.53 23.95
N LEU A 247 10.44 -18.81 24.04
CA LEU A 247 10.47 -19.58 25.27
C LEU A 247 11.73 -19.16 26.04
N ASN A 248 11.54 -18.55 27.19
CA ASN A 248 12.59 -18.40 28.18
C ASN A 248 11.99 -18.72 29.56
N ASN A 249 12.45 -19.88 30.04
CA ASN A 249 12.42 -20.44 31.39
C ASN A 249 11.06 -20.71 32.05
#